data_AF-A0A7Y6UCT9-F1
#
_entry.id   AF-A0A7Y6UCT9-F1
#
_cell.length_a   1.000
_cell.length_b   1.000
_cell.length_c   1.000
_cell.angle_alpha   90.00
_cell.angle_beta   90.00
_cell.angle_gamma   90.00
#
_symmetry.space_group_name_H-M   'P 1'
#
loop_
_entity.id
_entity.type
_entity.pdbx_description
1 polymer ?
#
loop_
_entity_poly.entity_id
_entity_poly.type
_entity_poly.pdbx_seq_one_letter_code
_entity_poly.pdbx_strand_id
1 'polypeptide(L)'
;MSSSIVDNPFLVLGLSPDASRIEIEREAQKLLGMLELDFAAAKTYATPLGPRPRTAESVRAAVAALRDPYQRLVAELWARHAPPVRTEPPKHEAAPDETPALRRALGWRP
;
A
#
# COMPACT_ATOMS: atom_id res chain seq x y z
N MET A 1 -0.09 17.80 -4.89
CA MET A 1 0.79 16.67 -4.51
C MET A 1 0.16 15.41 -5.08
N SER A 2 0.87 14.66 -5.93
CA SER A 2 0.37 13.39 -6.46
C SER A 2 0.16 12.42 -5.30
N SER A 3 -1.09 12.08 -4.99
CA SER A 3 -1.39 11.06 -4.00
C SER A 3 -0.96 9.71 -4.58
N SER A 4 0.10 9.13 -4.04
CA SER A 4 0.62 7.85 -4.48
C SER A 4 -0.32 6.74 -4.03
N ILE A 5 -0.65 5.79 -4.92
CA ILE A 5 -1.55 4.68 -4.61
C ILE A 5 -1.09 3.87 -3.39
N VAL A 6 0.22 3.82 -3.11
CA VAL A 6 0.78 3.07 -1.97
C VAL A 6 0.47 3.70 -0.63
N ASP A 7 0.33 5.03 -0.57
CA ASP A 7 0.05 5.76 0.67
C ASP A 7 -1.45 6.02 0.83
N ASN A 8 -2.28 5.34 0.04
CA ASN A 8 -3.72 5.47 0.12
C ASN A 8 -4.20 5.15 1.54
N PRO A 9 -4.98 6.04 2.19
CA PRO A 9 -5.35 5.89 3.59
C PRO A 9 -6.18 4.62 3.85
N PHE A 10 -6.96 4.14 2.89
CA PHE A 10 -7.70 2.87 3.03
C PHE A 10 -6.76 1.66 3.04
N LEU A 11 -5.68 1.67 2.25
CA LEU A 11 -4.66 0.62 2.28
C LEU A 11 -3.85 0.65 3.58
N VAL A 12 -3.47 1.84 4.03
CA VAL A 12 -2.77 2.03 5.32
C VAL A 12 -3.61 1.44 6.46
N LEU A 13 -4.91 1.74 6.50
CA LEU A 13 -5.82 1.23 7.53
C LEU A 13 -6.28 -0.22 7.30
N GLY A 14 -6.05 -0.79 6.12
CA GLY A 14 -6.53 -2.13 5.77
C GLY A 14 -8.06 -2.21 5.69
N LEU A 15 -8.71 -1.14 5.23
CA LEU A 15 -10.17 -1.02 5.15
C LEU A 15 -10.66 -0.96 3.70
N SER A 16 -11.94 -1.29 3.50
CA SER A 16 -12.66 -1.05 2.25
C SER A 16 -12.84 0.47 2.02
N PRO A 17 -12.83 0.97 0.77
CA PRO A 17 -13.20 2.34 0.46
C PRO A 17 -14.64 2.70 0.89
N ASP A 18 -15.51 1.71 1.09
CA ASP A 18 -16.88 1.92 1.56
C ASP A 18 -16.99 1.98 3.10
N ALA A 19 -15.86 1.92 3.82
CA ALA A 19 -15.85 1.98 5.28
C ALA A 19 -16.49 3.28 5.81
N SER A 20 -17.37 3.11 6.79
CA SER A 20 -17.97 4.22 7.51
C SER A 20 -16.93 4.97 8.35
N ARG A 21 -17.27 6.20 8.74
CA ARG A 21 -16.41 7.00 9.62
C ARG A 21 -16.14 6.31 10.96
N ILE A 22 -17.14 5.63 11.51
CA ILE A 22 -17.01 4.89 12.78
C ILE A 22 -16.03 3.73 12.63
N GLU A 23 -16.07 3.00 11.51
CA GLU A 23 -15.13 1.90 11.24
C GLU A 23 -13.70 2.41 11.08
N ILE A 24 -13.51 3.54 10.40
CA ILE A 24 -12.21 4.20 10.25
C ILE A 24 -11.61 4.56 11.62
N GLU A 25 -12.39 5.23 12.48
CA GLU A 25 -11.92 5.66 13.80
C GLU A 25 -11.60 4.45 14.71
N ARG A 26 -12.45 3.42 14.68
CA ARG A 26 -12.24 2.17 15.45
C ARG A 26 -10.97 1.43 15.00
N GLU A 27 -10.79 1.24 13.70
CA GLU A 27 -9.63 0.50 13.18
C GLU A 27 -8.33 1.27 13.43
N ALA A 28 -8.36 2.60 13.30
CA ALA A 28 -7.21 3.43 13.63
C ALA A 28 -6.79 3.30 15.09
N GLN A 29 -7.75 3.36 16.03
CA GLN A 29 -7.46 3.21 17.45
C GLN A 29 -6.85 1.84 17.77
N LYS A 30 -7.41 0.78 17.16
CA LYS A 30 -6.87 -0.59 17.26
C LYS A 30 -5.44 -0.67 16.73
N LEU A 31 -5.19 -0.17 15.52
CA LEU A 31 -3.86 -0.20 14.90
C LEU A 31 -2.83 0.58 15.73
N LEU A 32 -3.20 1.75 16.26
CA LEU A 32 -2.32 2.55 17.11
C LEU A 32 -1.93 1.78 18.38
N GLY A 33 -2.89 1.16 19.08
CA GLY A 33 -2.60 0.34 20.26
C GLY A 33 -1.73 -0.89 19.93
N MET A 34 -1.99 -1.55 18.79
CA MET A 34 -1.16 -2.66 18.33
C MET A 34 0.27 -2.23 18.00
N LEU A 35 0.46 -1.05 17.41
CA LEU A 35 1.79 -0.51 17.09
C LEU A 35 2.55 -0.09 18.35
N GLU A 36 1.87 0.53 19.34
CA GLU A 36 2.47 0.85 20.64
C GLU A 36 2.96 -0.40 21.39
N LEU A 37 2.23 -1.50 21.27
CA LEU A 37 2.57 -2.80 21.85
C LEU A 37 3.46 -3.67 20.93
N ASP A 38 3.98 -3.11 19.85
CA ASP A 38 4.93 -3.72 18.92
C ASP A 38 4.43 -5.01 18.19
N PHE A 39 3.12 -5.17 18.01
CA PHE A 39 2.55 -6.34 17.33
C PHE A 39 3.02 -6.40 15.86
N ALA A 40 3.69 -7.50 15.49
CA ALA A 40 4.21 -7.71 14.14
C ALA A 40 3.14 -7.58 13.04
N ALA A 41 1.91 -8.05 13.30
CA ALA A 41 0.80 -7.98 12.35
C ALA A 41 0.39 -6.54 12.01
N ALA A 42 0.64 -5.57 12.89
CA ALA A 42 0.32 -4.17 12.65
C ALA A 42 1.43 -3.43 11.90
N LYS A 43 2.67 -3.93 11.88
CA LYS A 43 3.85 -3.22 11.33
C LYS A 43 3.88 -3.13 9.81
N THR A 44 3.05 -3.90 9.10
CA THR A 44 2.99 -3.87 7.64
C THR A 44 1.56 -3.86 7.12
N TYR A 45 1.39 -3.31 5.93
CA TYR A 45 0.14 -3.35 5.18
C TYR A 45 0.43 -3.74 3.74
N ALA A 46 -0.50 -4.43 3.11
CA ALA A 46 -0.33 -4.91 1.76
C ALA A 46 -0.75 -3.82 0.75
N THR A 47 0.00 -3.69 -0.35
CA THR A 47 -0.34 -2.76 -1.44
C THR A 47 -0.25 -3.47 -2.80
N PRO A 48 -0.80 -2.89 -3.88
CA PRO A 48 -0.63 -3.44 -5.23
C PRO A 48 0.84 -3.54 -5.67
N LEU A 49 1.72 -2.77 -5.03
CA LEU A 49 3.17 -2.77 -5.29
C LEU A 49 3.97 -3.60 -4.26
N GLY A 50 3.29 -4.39 -3.43
CA GLY A 50 3.87 -5.21 -2.37
C GLY A 50 3.70 -4.63 -0.96
N PRO A 51 4.09 -5.37 0.08
CA PRO A 51 3.96 -4.93 1.47
C PRO A 51 4.74 -3.65 1.77
N ARG A 52 4.19 -2.80 2.64
CA ARG A 52 4.78 -1.52 3.08
C ARG A 52 4.79 -1.42 4.60
N PRO A 53 5.75 -0.70 5.20
CA PRO A 53 5.78 -0.48 6.64
C PRO A 53 4.62 0.43 7.08
N ARG A 54 3.90 0.03 8.13
CA ARG A 54 2.88 0.84 8.80
C ARG A 54 3.49 1.45 10.05
N THR A 55 3.44 2.78 10.15
CA THR A 55 3.87 3.53 11.32
C THR A 55 2.69 4.21 12.00
N ALA A 56 2.81 4.55 13.28
CA ALA A 56 1.76 5.28 14.00
C ALA A 56 1.48 6.65 13.36
N GLU A 57 2.51 7.29 12.79
CA GLU A 57 2.37 8.53 12.01
C GLU A 57 1.53 8.30 10.75
N SER A 58 1.81 7.26 9.97
CA SER A 58 1.03 6.93 8.77
C SER A 58 -0.45 6.66 9.08
N VAL A 59 -0.74 6.00 10.21
CA VAL A 59 -2.12 5.75 10.66
C VAL A 59 -2.83 7.06 11.00
N ARG A 60 -2.17 7.95 11.76
CA ARG A 60 -2.75 9.27 12.09
C ARG A 60 -2.96 10.14 10.85
N ALA A 61 -2.00 10.15 9.93
CA ALA A 61 -2.10 10.86 8.66
C ALA A 61 -3.25 10.31 7.80
N ALA A 62 -3.42 8.99 7.75
CA ALA A 62 -4.51 8.36 7.01
C ALA A 62 -5.88 8.77 7.56
N VAL A 63 -6.07 8.76 8.89
CA VAL A 63 -7.31 9.23 9.52
C VAL A 63 -7.55 10.71 9.25
N ALA A 64 -6.51 11.54 9.35
CA ALA A 64 -6.62 12.97 9.06
C ALA A 64 -7.05 13.24 7.62
N ALA A 65 -6.48 12.50 6.65
CA ALA A 65 -6.87 12.59 5.25
C ALA A 65 -8.33 12.18 5.03
N LEU A 66 -8.81 11.12 5.69
CA LEU A 66 -10.20 10.64 5.55
C LEU A 66 -11.24 11.52 6.25
N ARG A 67 -10.82 12.49 7.07
CA ARG A 67 -11.71 13.51 7.65
C ARG A 67 -12.02 14.64 6.68
N ASP A 68 -11.12 14.91 5.73
CA ASP A 68 -11.36 15.88 4.67
C ASP A 68 -12.19 15.24 3.53
N PRO A 69 -13.38 15.76 3.19
CA PRO A 69 -14.25 15.13 2.20
C PRO A 69 -13.62 15.02 0.81
N TYR A 70 -12.80 15.98 0.41
CA TYR A 70 -12.17 15.98 -0.91
C TYR A 70 -11.05 14.94 -0.98
N GLN A 71 -10.18 14.90 0.04
CA GLN A 71 -9.14 13.89 0.14
C GLN A 71 -9.72 12.48 0.25
N ARG A 72 -10.81 12.32 1.01
CA ARG A 72 -11.54 11.05 1.09
C ARG A 72 -12.05 10.61 -0.29
N LEU A 73 -12.70 11.48 -1.05
CA LEU A 73 -13.20 11.15 -2.38
C LEU A 73 -12.07 10.68 -3.32
N VAL A 74 -10.93 11.39 -3.32
CA VAL A 74 -9.75 11.01 -4.11
C VAL A 74 -9.23 9.63 -3.66
N ALA A 75 -9.12 9.40 -2.36
CA ALA A 75 -8.68 8.12 -1.82
C ALA A 75 -9.62 6.96 -2.19
N GLU A 76 -10.93 7.18 -2.14
CA GLU A 76 -11.94 6.18 -2.54
C GLU A 76 -11.80 5.84 -4.02
N LEU A 77 -11.67 6.84 -4.88
CA LEU A 77 -11.51 6.65 -6.33
C LEU A 77 -10.29 5.76 -6.63
N TRP A 78 -9.16 6.08 -6.02
CA TRP A 78 -7.92 5.31 -6.20
C TRP A 78 -8.04 3.89 -5.63
N ALA A 79 -8.62 3.72 -4.45
CA ALA A 79 -8.75 2.41 -3.82
C ALA A 79 -9.70 1.48 -4.60
N ARG A 80 -10.82 2.00 -5.14
CA ARG A 80 -11.78 1.21 -5.96
C ARG A 80 -11.17 0.68 -7.26
N HIS A 81 -10.21 1.41 -7.85
CA HIS A 81 -9.58 1.07 -9.13
C HIS A 81 -8.13 0.59 -8.98
N ALA A 82 -7.69 0.35 -7.74
CA ALA A 82 -6.38 -0.20 -7.48
C ALA A 82 -6.29 -1.63 -8.05
N PRO A 83 -5.15 -2.03 -8.63
CA PRO A 83 -4.91 -3.44 -8.93
C PRO A 83 -5.01 -4.27 -7.65
N PRO A 84 -5.24 -5.60 -7.75
CA PRO A 84 -5.31 -6.45 -6.58
C PRO A 84 -4.03 -6.34 -5.75
N VAL A 85 -4.23 -6.31 -4.43
CA VAL A 85 -3.16 -6.14 -3.46
C VAL A 85 -2.21 -7.34 -3.52
N ARG A 86 -0.89 -7.10 -3.56
CA ARG A 86 0.12 -8.15 -3.53
C ARG A 86 0.56 -8.39 -2.09
N THR A 87 0.33 -9.60 -1.59
CA THR A 87 0.71 -10.03 -0.24
C THR A 87 2.15 -10.53 -0.16
N GLU A 88 2.72 -11.00 -1.26
CA GLU A 88 4.11 -11.43 -1.35
C GLU A 88 4.95 -10.47 -2.22
N PRO A 89 6.19 -10.14 -1.81
CA PRO A 89 7.13 -9.49 -2.70
C PRO A 89 7.41 -10.42 -3.90
N PRO A 90 7.57 -9.88 -5.13
CA PRO A 90 7.94 -10.71 -6.26
C PRO A 90 9.25 -11.42 -5.91
N LYS A 91 9.23 -12.76 -5.89
CA LYS A 91 10.45 -13.57 -5.87
C LYS A 91 11.20 -13.18 -7.13
N HIS A 92 12.22 -12.33 -7.00
CA HIS A 92 13.22 -12.17 -8.04
C HIS A 92 14.00 -13.48 -8.04
N GLU A 93 13.46 -14.51 -8.70
CA GLU A 93 14.32 -15.55 -9.22
C GLU A 93 15.30 -14.81 -10.13
N ALA A 94 16.58 -14.83 -9.73
CA ALA A 94 17.64 -14.34 -10.57
C ALA A 94 17.46 -15.06 -11.91
N ALA A 95 16.99 -14.32 -12.92
CA ALA A 95 16.96 -14.85 -14.27
C ALA A 95 18.36 -15.37 -14.57
N PRO A 96 18.50 -16.53 -15.24
CA PRO A 96 19.78 -16.88 -15.83
C PRO A 96 20.26 -15.64 -16.61
N ASP A 97 21.57 -15.38 -16.63
CA ASP A 97 22.14 -14.24 -17.36
C ASP A 97 22.00 -14.47 -18.88
N GLU A 98 20.77 -14.40 -19.38
CA GLU A 98 20.35 -14.53 -20.77
C GLU A 98 20.55 -13.21 -21.51
N THR A 99 20.89 -12.15 -20.79
CA THR A 99 21.13 -10.79 -21.29
C THR A 99 22.04 -10.77 -22.52
N PRO A 100 23.17 -11.52 -22.56
CA PRO A 100 24.03 -11.58 -23.75
C PRO A 100 23.40 -12.33 -24.93
N ALA A 101 22.65 -13.40 -24.67
CA ALA A 101 22.01 -14.22 -25.70
C ALA A 101 20.82 -13.49 -26.32
N LEU A 102 20.00 -12.84 -25.50
CA LEU A 102 18.86 -12.04 -25.92
C LEU A 102 19.30 -10.83 -26.76
N ARG A 103 20.39 -10.15 -26.36
CA ARG A 103 20.97 -9.04 -27.14
C ARG A 103 21.41 -9.48 -28.53
N ARG A 104 22.04 -10.67 -28.66
CA ARG A 104 22.41 -11.25 -29.95
C ARG A 104 21.19 -11.63 -30.78
N ALA A 105 20.16 -12.25 -30.17
CA ALA A 105 18.93 -12.64 -30.85
C ALA A 105 18.15 -11.41 -31.38
N LEU A 106 18.20 -10.30 -30.66
CA LEU A 106 17.57 -9.04 -31.05
C LEU A 106 18.42 -8.17 -32.00
N GLY A 107 19.58 -8.69 -32.45
CA GLY A 107 20.43 -8.00 -33.42
C GLY A 107 21.18 -6.78 -32.88
N TRP A 108 21.19 -6.57 -31.55
CA TRP A 108 21.93 -5.47 -30.93
C TRP A 108 23.43 -5.79 -30.94
N ARG A 109 24.24 -4.91 -31.54
CA ARG A 109 25.70 -4.90 -31.41
C ARG A 109 26.12 -3.65 -30.62
N PRO A 110 27.04 -3.77 -29.64
CA PRO A 110 27.57 -2.61 -28.91
C PRO A 110 28.37 -1.68 -29.83
#